data_AF-A0A0M3ITL4-F1
#
_entry.id   AF-A0A0M3ITL4-F1
#
_cell.length_a   1.000
_cell.length_b   1.000
_cell.length_c   1.000
_cell.angle_alpha   90.00
_cell.angle_beta   90.00
_cell.angle_gamma   90.00
#
_symmetry.space_group_name_H-M   'P 1'
#
loop_
_entity.id
_entity.type
_entity.pdbx_description
1 polymer ?
#
loop_
_entity_poly.entity_id
_entity_poly.type
_entity_poly.pdbx_seq_one_letter_code
_entity_poly.pdbx_strand_id
1 'polypeptide(L)'
;MGMAKELKALIDCHLVTTDVRDASTSLVQTAVCTEDRQHTGIWHLEGTSFAKRISHFVMSLELDERFPASMAVNRHPIAARTFFFTGRVMYVIPFSLGPIGAVDSFNGIQLTDSPYVALMTSICARVSASVWDSIEGDRFIRCIHSVGVQRPSYCSNNNNVCKYFYYFISNNS
;
A
#
# COMPACT_ATOMS: atom_id res chain seq x y z
N MET A 1 10.10 -21.34 4.04
CA MET A 1 10.81 -20.74 2.89
C MET A 1 10.39 -19.29 2.81
N GLY A 2 11.34 -18.37 2.93
CA GLY A 2 11.09 -16.93 3.01
C GLY A 2 10.55 -16.34 1.71
N MET A 3 9.94 -15.16 1.82
CA MET A 3 9.42 -14.35 0.72
C MET A 3 10.46 -14.07 -0.39
N ALA A 4 11.75 -14.06 -0.04
CA ALA A 4 12.85 -13.79 -0.96
C ALA A 4 13.87 -14.94 -0.95
N LYS A 5 14.42 -15.25 -2.14
CA LYS A 5 15.47 -16.24 -2.35
C LYS A 5 16.75 -15.54 -2.81
N GLU A 6 17.84 -15.72 -2.08
CA GLU A 6 19.15 -15.15 -2.43
C GLU A 6 19.67 -15.72 -3.77
N LEU A 7 20.21 -14.84 -4.61
CA LEU A 7 20.83 -15.17 -5.89
C LEU A 7 22.35 -15.20 -5.73
N LYS A 8 22.90 -16.38 -5.42
CA LYS A 8 24.34 -16.59 -5.15
C LYS A 8 25.30 -16.17 -6.27
N ALA A 9 24.80 -16.02 -7.49
CA ALA A 9 25.61 -15.59 -8.64
C ALA A 9 25.87 -14.07 -8.63
N LEU A 10 25.15 -13.31 -7.80
CA LEU A 10 25.20 -11.85 -7.72
C LEU A 10 25.43 -11.41 -6.27
N ILE A 11 25.91 -10.18 -6.10
CA ILE A 11 26.18 -9.62 -4.78
C ILE A 11 24.89 -8.93 -4.29
N ASP A 12 24.45 -9.29 -3.08
CA ASP A 12 23.28 -8.70 -2.40
C ASP A 12 21.99 -8.67 -3.24
N CYS A 13 21.80 -9.69 -4.08
CA CYS A 13 20.64 -9.80 -4.96
C CYS A 13 19.68 -10.87 -4.48
N HIS A 14 18.39 -10.56 -4.51
CA HIS A 14 17.33 -11.43 -4.05
C HIS A 14 16.21 -11.56 -5.09
N LEU A 15 15.69 -12.78 -5.26
CA LEU A 15 14.55 -13.10 -6.11
C LEU A 15 13.28 -13.23 -5.26
N VAL A 16 12.28 -12.42 -5.58
CA VAL A 16 10.93 -12.52 -5.02
C VAL A 16 9.99 -12.96 -6.14
N THR A 17 9.21 -14.00 -5.90
CA THR A 17 8.17 -14.45 -6.84
C THR A 17 6.80 -14.05 -6.30
N THR A 18 5.92 -13.59 -7.19
CA THR A 18 4.52 -13.26 -6.86
C THR A 18 3.56 -14.29 -7.45
N ASP A 19 2.29 -14.26 -7.02
CA ASP A 19 1.22 -15.02 -7.64
C ASP A 19 0.93 -14.46 -9.04
N VAL A 20 0.66 -15.34 -10.00
CA VAL A 20 0.37 -14.97 -11.39
C VAL A 20 -0.82 -14.02 -11.51
N ARG A 21 -1.77 -14.08 -10.57
CA ARG A 21 -2.95 -13.20 -10.52
C ARG A 21 -2.61 -11.78 -10.12
N ASP A 22 -1.54 -11.62 -9.35
CA ASP A 22 -1.02 -10.31 -8.95
C ASP A 22 -0.07 -9.72 -10.02
N ALA A 23 0.61 -10.58 -10.78
CA ALA A 23 1.46 -10.14 -11.88
C ALA A 23 0.67 -9.54 -13.08
N SER A 24 -0.64 -9.78 -13.17
CA SER A 24 -1.46 -9.31 -14.29
C SER A 24 -2.09 -7.94 -14.05
N THR A 25 -1.91 -7.01 -15.00
CA THR A 25 -2.48 -5.66 -14.97
C THR A 25 -4.00 -5.61 -15.18
N SER A 26 -4.62 -6.73 -15.58
CA SER A 26 -6.05 -6.84 -15.88
C SER A 26 -6.99 -6.69 -14.68
N LEU A 27 -6.44 -6.61 -13.45
CA LEU A 27 -7.21 -6.52 -12.20
C LEU A 27 -6.99 -5.21 -11.42
N VAL A 28 -6.14 -4.29 -11.90
CA VAL A 28 -5.90 -3.03 -11.20
C VAL A 28 -7.08 -2.08 -11.47
N GLN A 29 -8.04 -2.07 -10.55
CA GLN A 29 -9.10 -1.07 -10.52
C GLN A 29 -8.53 0.25 -9.98
N THR A 30 -7.67 0.90 -10.78
CA THR A 30 -7.16 2.23 -10.43
C THR A 30 -8.35 3.17 -10.37
N ALA A 31 -8.57 3.77 -9.21
CA ALA A 31 -9.66 4.71 -9.00
C ALA A 31 -9.14 6.07 -8.53
N VAL A 32 -9.74 7.13 -9.06
CA VAL A 32 -9.49 8.50 -8.60
C VAL A 32 -10.73 8.98 -7.86
N CYS A 33 -10.53 9.35 -6.60
CA CYS A 33 -11.59 9.90 -5.76
C CYS A 33 -11.64 11.42 -5.93
N THR A 34 -12.74 11.93 -6.49
CA THR A 34 -13.01 13.37 -6.58
C THR A 34 -14.49 13.64 -6.76
N GLU A 35 -14.97 14.74 -6.18
CA GLU A 35 -16.36 15.19 -6.34
C GLU A 35 -16.59 15.69 -7.75
N ASP A 36 -15.70 16.57 -8.21
CA ASP A 36 -15.82 17.19 -9.51
C ASP A 36 -15.21 16.31 -10.60
N ARG A 37 -16.08 15.95 -11.56
CA ARG A 37 -15.72 15.17 -12.72
C ARG A 37 -14.71 15.90 -13.61
N GLN A 38 -14.65 17.23 -13.57
CA GLN A 38 -13.74 18.00 -14.42
C GLN A 38 -12.26 17.88 -14.00
N HIS A 39 -12.02 17.61 -12.72
CA HIS A 39 -10.68 17.56 -12.13
C HIS A 39 -9.91 16.27 -12.39
N THR A 40 -10.55 15.18 -12.85
CA THR A 40 -9.80 13.96 -13.18
C THR A 40 -9.01 14.08 -14.48
N GLY A 41 -9.31 15.08 -15.33
CA GLY A 41 -8.65 15.25 -16.64
C GLY A 41 -8.93 14.12 -17.64
N ILE A 42 -9.86 13.20 -17.33
CA ILE A 42 -10.14 12.01 -18.13
C ILE A 42 -11.28 12.32 -19.11
N TRP A 43 -10.96 13.10 -20.14
CA TRP A 43 -11.88 13.42 -21.23
C TRP A 43 -11.46 12.66 -22.49
N HIS A 44 -11.86 11.40 -22.59
CA HIS A 44 -11.77 10.69 -23.87
C HIS A 44 -13.08 10.93 -24.64
N LEU A 45 -12.98 11.40 -25.89
CA LEU A 45 -14.12 11.40 -26.83
C LEU A 45 -14.60 9.97 -27.11
N GLU A 46 -13.75 8.96 -26.89
CA GLU A 46 -14.02 7.54 -27.13
C GLU A 46 -13.67 6.67 -25.91
N GLY A 47 -14.60 6.62 -24.95
CA GLY A 47 -14.99 5.40 -24.24
C GLY A 47 -14.06 4.69 -23.24
N THR A 48 -12.74 4.90 -23.22
CA THR A 48 -11.85 4.17 -22.29
C THR A 48 -11.01 5.10 -21.42
N SER A 49 -11.23 5.04 -20.11
CA SER A 49 -10.51 5.83 -19.10
C SER A 49 -9.40 5.02 -18.43
N PHE A 50 -8.22 5.61 -18.23
CA PHE A 50 -7.11 4.99 -17.48
C PHE A 50 -7.47 4.65 -16.03
N ALA A 51 -8.35 5.43 -15.40
CA ALA A 51 -8.81 5.21 -14.03
C ALA A 51 -10.32 5.42 -13.91
N LYS A 52 -10.95 4.66 -13.01
CA LYS A 52 -12.37 4.81 -12.65
C LYS A 52 -12.53 5.98 -11.67
N ARG A 53 -13.45 6.90 -11.92
CA ARG A 53 -13.81 7.90 -10.91
C ARG A 53 -14.70 7.30 -9.83
N ILE A 54 -14.40 7.55 -8.56
CA ILE A 54 -15.25 7.20 -7.41
C ILE A 54 -15.54 8.44 -6.54
N SER A 55 -16.64 8.42 -5.79
CA SER A 55 -16.97 9.49 -4.84
C SER A 55 -16.28 9.26 -3.49
N HIS A 56 -16.16 10.31 -2.68
CA HIS A 56 -15.66 10.21 -1.30
C HIS A 56 -16.44 9.20 -0.46
N PHE A 57 -17.76 9.13 -0.64
CA PHE A 57 -18.59 8.14 0.05
C PHE A 57 -18.24 6.70 -0.33
N VAL A 58 -18.13 6.41 -1.63
CA VAL A 58 -17.77 5.05 -2.11
C VAL A 58 -16.36 4.70 -1.68
N MET A 59 -15.42 5.65 -1.76
CA MET A 59 -14.06 5.47 -1.26
C MET A 59 -14.05 5.09 0.21
N SER A 60 -14.78 5.83 1.05
CA SER A 60 -14.85 5.58 2.49
C SER A 60 -15.39 4.18 2.79
N LEU A 61 -16.45 3.77 2.09
CA LEU A 61 -17.02 2.43 2.23
C LEU A 61 -16.03 1.34 1.83
N GLU A 62 -15.31 1.50 0.71
CA GLU A 62 -14.28 0.54 0.29
C GLU A 62 -13.13 0.44 1.30
N LEU A 63 -12.73 1.58 1.89
CA LEU A 63 -11.69 1.61 2.92
C LEU A 63 -12.14 0.82 4.15
N ASP A 64 -13.35 1.09 4.65
CA ASP A 64 -13.90 0.46 5.85
C ASP A 64 -14.19 -1.04 5.67
N GLU A 65 -14.53 -1.48 4.46
CA GLU A 65 -14.74 -2.91 4.19
C GLU A 65 -13.42 -3.70 4.08
N ARG A 66 -12.37 -3.08 3.53
CA ARG A 66 -11.13 -3.81 3.13
C ARG A 66 -9.99 -3.71 4.15
N PHE A 67 -9.84 -2.56 4.80
CA PHE A 67 -8.68 -2.31 5.68
C PHE A 67 -8.81 -2.87 7.09
N PRO A 68 -9.94 -2.73 7.81
CA PRO A 68 -10.11 -3.34 9.12
C PRO A 68 -9.92 -4.85 9.07
N ALA A 69 -10.46 -5.49 8.03
CA ALA A 69 -10.24 -6.88 7.71
C ALA A 69 -8.73 -7.25 7.69
N SER A 70 -7.93 -6.53 6.91
CA SER A 70 -6.52 -6.90 6.67
C SER A 70 -5.54 -6.46 7.75
N MET A 71 -5.91 -5.47 8.59
CA MET A 71 -5.00 -4.86 9.57
C MET A 71 -5.48 -4.95 11.03
N ALA A 72 -6.73 -5.35 11.30
CA ALA A 72 -7.22 -5.45 12.67
C ALA A 72 -6.67 -6.69 13.39
N VAL A 73 -6.20 -6.47 14.62
CA VAL A 73 -6.05 -7.52 15.62
C VAL A 73 -7.45 -7.92 16.07
N ASN A 74 -7.96 -9.03 15.56
CA ASN A 74 -9.23 -9.61 16.04
C ASN A 74 -9.13 -9.86 17.55
N ARG A 75 -9.70 -8.97 18.38
CA ARG A 75 -9.99 -9.26 19.80
C ARG A 75 -11.20 -10.20 19.87
N HIS A 76 -11.06 -11.41 19.36
CA HIS A 76 -12.09 -12.42 19.57
C HIS A 76 -12.07 -12.82 21.06
N PRO A 77 -13.21 -12.82 21.78
CA PRO A 77 -13.23 -13.05 23.24
C PRO A 77 -12.72 -14.45 23.63
N ILE A 78 -12.72 -15.42 22.71
CA ILE A 78 -12.15 -16.77 22.92
C ILE A 78 -10.63 -16.80 22.66
N ALA A 79 -10.09 -15.85 21.89
CA ALA A 79 -8.65 -15.75 21.58
C ALA A 79 -7.83 -15.06 22.69
N ALA A 80 -8.47 -14.41 23.67
CA ALA A 80 -7.79 -13.74 24.78
C ALA A 80 -7.01 -14.69 25.72
N ARG A 81 -7.18 -16.01 25.57
CA ARG A 81 -6.57 -17.04 26.44
C ARG A 81 -5.34 -17.72 25.83
N THR A 82 -5.02 -17.41 24.58
CA THR A 82 -3.81 -17.86 23.89
C THR A 82 -3.07 -16.63 23.41
N PHE A 83 -1.79 -16.48 23.75
CA PHE A 83 -0.91 -15.36 23.38
C PHE A 83 -0.60 -15.39 21.86
N PHE A 84 -1.62 -15.36 21.01
CA PHE A 84 -1.47 -15.41 19.57
C PHE A 84 -1.90 -14.06 19.01
N PHE A 85 -0.93 -13.15 18.86
CA PHE A 85 -1.11 -11.91 18.12
C PHE A 85 -1.43 -12.26 16.66
N THR A 86 -2.70 -12.34 16.31
CA THR A 86 -3.18 -12.59 14.93
C THR A 86 -3.10 -11.31 14.08
N GLY A 87 -2.02 -10.55 14.18
CA GLY A 87 -1.81 -9.30 13.46
C GLY A 87 -0.54 -9.36 12.61
N ARG A 88 -0.55 -8.74 11.43
CA ARG A 88 0.67 -8.48 10.66
C ARG A 88 1.39 -7.27 11.27
N VAL A 89 2.71 -7.22 11.12
CA VAL A 89 3.49 -6.03 11.44
C VAL A 89 3.10 -4.93 10.45
N MET A 90 2.80 -3.74 10.97
CA MET A 90 2.60 -2.54 10.16
C MET A 90 3.90 -1.73 10.14
N TYR A 91 4.47 -1.56 8.95
CA TYR A 91 5.61 -0.70 8.69
C TYR A 91 5.14 0.72 8.44
N VAL A 92 5.78 1.68 9.11
CA VAL A 92 5.60 3.11 8.89
C VAL A 92 6.84 3.62 8.18
N ILE A 93 6.69 4.05 6.93
CA ILE A 93 7.82 4.37 6.05
C ILE A 93 7.72 5.84 5.65
N PRO A 94 8.53 6.72 6.26
CA PRO A 94 8.68 8.09 5.78
C PRO A 94 9.52 8.08 4.49
N PHE A 95 9.04 8.69 3.42
CA PHE A 95 9.76 8.78 2.16
C PHE A 95 9.74 10.19 1.58
N SER A 96 10.79 10.54 0.85
CA SER A 96 10.87 11.78 0.08
C SER A 96 11.11 11.47 -1.40
N LEU A 97 10.24 12.02 -2.25
CA LEU A 97 10.41 12.05 -3.70
C LEU A 97 11.12 13.36 -4.07
N GLY A 98 12.40 13.26 -4.38
CA GLY A 98 13.29 14.42 -4.55
C GLY A 98 14.27 14.58 -3.39
N PRO A 99 15.25 15.49 -3.50
CA PRO A 99 16.21 15.74 -2.42
C PRO A 99 15.46 16.20 -1.16
N ILE A 100 15.83 15.66 -0.01
CA ILE A 100 15.18 15.99 1.27
C ILE A 100 15.37 17.49 1.55
N GLY A 101 14.27 18.20 1.81
CA GLY A 101 14.27 19.64 2.07
C GLY A 101 14.28 20.53 0.82
N ALA A 102 14.20 19.96 -0.39
CA ALA A 102 14.03 20.76 -1.60
C ALA A 102 12.60 21.33 -1.69
N VAL A 103 12.47 22.52 -2.29
CA VAL A 103 11.18 23.23 -2.45
C VAL A 103 10.16 22.39 -3.22
N ASP A 104 10.60 21.65 -4.24
CA ASP A 104 9.75 20.80 -5.08
C ASP A 104 9.78 19.32 -4.65
N SER A 105 10.27 19.01 -3.44
CA SER A 105 10.25 17.64 -2.93
C SER A 105 8.88 17.28 -2.35
N PHE A 106 8.42 16.07 -2.65
CA PHE A 106 7.18 15.54 -2.07
C PHE A 106 7.52 14.58 -0.95
N ASN A 107 7.20 14.97 0.28
CA ASN A 107 7.35 14.11 1.45
C ASN A 107 6.04 13.36 1.72
N GLY A 108 6.16 12.10 2.10
CA GLY A 108 5.01 11.24 2.35
C GLY A 108 5.30 10.19 3.42
N ILE A 109 4.23 9.63 3.97
CA ILE A 109 4.28 8.52 4.91
C ILE A 109 3.46 7.38 4.31
N GLN A 110 4.11 6.23 4.15
CA GLN A 110 3.48 5.01 3.68
C GLN A 110 3.31 4.02 4.83
N LEU A 111 2.06 3.62 5.07
CA LEU A 111 1.72 2.50 5.94
C LEU A 111 1.60 1.23 5.12
N THR A 112 2.29 0.16 5.52
CA THR A 112 2.14 -1.14 4.86
C THR A 112 2.29 -2.34 5.78
N ASP A 113 1.54 -3.41 5.52
CA ASP A 113 1.71 -4.72 6.13
C ASP A 113 2.71 -5.64 5.37
N SER A 114 3.34 -5.15 4.31
CA SER A 114 4.22 -5.93 3.42
C SER A 114 5.69 -5.54 3.60
N PRO A 115 6.57 -6.47 4.04
CA PRO A 115 8.00 -6.21 4.09
C PRO A 115 8.61 -6.02 2.70
N TYR A 116 8.05 -6.64 1.65
CA TYR A 116 8.48 -6.43 0.27
C TYR A 116 8.30 -4.96 -0.15
N VAL A 117 7.11 -4.40 0.14
CA VAL A 117 6.84 -3.00 -0.19
C VAL A 117 7.70 -2.07 0.65
N ALA A 118 7.94 -2.37 1.93
CA ALA A 118 8.86 -1.59 2.76
C ALA A 118 10.27 -1.52 2.18
N LEU A 119 10.82 -2.66 1.75
CA LEU A 119 12.12 -2.72 1.09
C LEU A 119 12.10 -2.00 -0.26
N MET A 120 11.08 -2.22 -1.09
CA MET A 120 10.97 -1.57 -2.39
C MET A 120 10.91 -0.04 -2.27
N THR A 121 10.13 0.48 -1.31
CA THR A 121 10.07 1.93 -1.06
C THR A 121 11.44 2.47 -0.63
N SER A 122 12.22 1.74 0.16
CA SER A 122 13.58 2.15 0.55
C SER A 122 14.59 2.18 -0.60
N ILE A 123 14.34 1.41 -1.66
CA ILE A 123 15.16 1.39 -2.88
C ILE A 123 14.73 2.50 -3.85
N CYS A 124 13.42 2.67 -4.03
CA CYS A 124 12.87 3.60 -5.02
C CYS A 124 12.80 5.05 -4.55
N ALA A 125 12.73 5.29 -3.23
CA ALA A 125 12.60 6.61 -2.65
C ALA A 125 13.62 6.82 -1.52
N ARG A 126 13.86 8.08 -1.15
CA ARG A 126 14.74 8.40 -0.03
C ARG A 126 14.00 8.14 1.27
N VAL A 127 14.39 7.12 2.00
CA VAL A 127 13.88 6.78 3.34
C VAL A 127 14.97 7.06 4.37
N SER A 128 14.73 7.99 5.29
CA SER A 128 15.67 8.34 6.36
C SER A 128 14.97 9.05 7.50
N ALA A 129 15.64 9.14 8.65
CA ALA A 129 15.13 9.88 9.80
C ALA A 129 14.91 11.37 9.46
N SER A 130 15.76 11.99 8.64
CA SER A 130 15.65 13.40 8.23
C SER A 130 14.39 13.71 7.41
N VAL A 131 13.71 12.71 6.86
CA VAL A 131 12.41 12.93 6.21
C VAL A 131 11.36 13.36 7.24
N TRP A 132 11.42 12.82 8.47
CA TRP A 132 10.52 13.26 9.55
C TRP A 132 10.68 14.74 9.88
N ASP A 133 11.93 15.21 9.92
CA ASP A 133 12.25 16.62 10.19
C ASP A 133 11.78 17.54 9.05
N SER A 134 11.63 16.99 7.84
CA SER A 134 11.17 17.73 6.66
C SER A 134 9.65 17.73 6.48
N ILE A 135 8.90 17.02 7.33
CA ILE A 135 7.44 17.01 7.30
C ILE A 135 6.93 18.14 8.19
N GLU A 136 6.32 19.15 7.57
CA GLU A 136 5.74 20.30 8.26
C GLU A 136 4.27 20.05 8.60
N GLY A 137 4.00 19.62 9.84
CA GLY A 137 2.63 19.37 10.31
C GLY A 137 1.90 18.32 9.48
N ASP A 138 0.70 18.64 9.00
CA ASP A 138 -0.14 17.72 8.22
C ASP A 138 0.12 17.76 6.69
N ARG A 139 1.15 18.49 6.25
CA ARG A 139 1.49 18.66 4.82
C ARG A 139 2.42 17.56 4.32
N PHE A 140 1.83 16.39 4.10
CA PHE A 140 2.53 15.26 3.49
C PHE A 140 1.55 14.35 2.74
N ILE A 141 2.10 13.55 1.84
CA ILE A 141 1.33 12.55 1.10
C ILE A 141 1.02 11.37 2.02
N ARG A 142 -0.27 11.12 2.24
CA ARG A 142 -0.77 9.96 2.99
C ARG A 142 -0.92 8.76 2.06
N CYS A 143 -0.10 7.74 2.29
CA CYS A 143 -0.15 6.49 1.53
C CYS A 143 -0.52 5.32 2.44
N ILE A 144 -1.53 4.55 2.06
CA ILE A 144 -1.90 3.31 2.76
C ILE A 144 -1.87 2.17 1.76
N HIS A 145 -1.20 1.09 2.14
CA HIS A 145 -1.05 -0.11 1.33
C HIS A 145 -1.28 -1.35 2.20
N SER A 146 -2.07 -2.30 1.70
CA SER A 146 -2.26 -3.60 2.35
C SER A 146 -2.25 -4.71 1.31
N VAL A 147 -1.64 -5.85 1.68
CA VAL A 147 -1.70 -7.11 0.91
C VAL A 147 -3.11 -7.70 0.90
N GLY A 148 -3.97 -7.30 1.87
CA GLY A 148 -5.37 -7.71 1.92
C GLY A 148 -5.60 -9.12 2.47
N VAL A 149 -4.67 -9.67 3.27
CA VAL A 149 -4.72 -11.07 3.75
C VAL A 149 -4.65 -11.16 5.27
N GLN A 150 -5.78 -11.52 5.88
CA GLN A 150 -5.88 -11.73 7.33
C GLN A 150 -5.17 -13.03 7.75
N ARG A 151 -4.67 -13.09 8.99
CA ARG A 151 -4.17 -14.32 9.61
C ARG A 151 -5.14 -14.80 10.71
N PRO A 152 -5.41 -16.11 10.85
CA PRO A 152 -4.83 -17.23 10.09
C PRO A 152 -5.49 -17.38 8.70
N SER A 153 -4.67 -17.45 7.64
CA SER A 153 -5.14 -17.70 6.28
C SER A 153 -5.21 -19.20 6.02
N TYR A 154 -6.41 -19.75 5.82
CA TYR A 154 -6.64 -21.18 5.55
C TYR A 154 -6.44 -21.60 4.08
N CYS A 155 -5.80 -20.76 3.26
CA CYS A 155 -5.64 -21.02 1.83
C CYS A 155 -4.44 -21.97 1.59
N SER A 156 -4.72 -23.17 1.06
CA SER A 156 -3.81 -24.32 0.96
C SER A 156 -2.84 -24.35 -0.24
N ASN A 157 -2.79 -23.35 -1.12
CA ASN A 157 -1.90 -23.43 -2.30
C ASN A 157 -1.28 -22.08 -2.67
N ASN A 158 0.06 -22.08 -2.66
CA ASN A 158 1.01 -21.02 -3.03
C ASN A 158 0.94 -19.71 -2.22
N ASN A 159 2.08 -19.33 -1.66
CA ASN A 159 2.26 -18.38 -0.56
C ASN A 159 1.86 -16.91 -0.81
N ASN A 160 1.20 -16.54 -1.90
CA ASN A 160 1.03 -15.12 -2.29
C ASN A 160 -0.36 -14.77 -2.84
N VAL A 161 -1.46 -15.29 -2.26
CA VAL A 161 -2.79 -14.76 -2.63
C VAL A 161 -2.92 -13.34 -2.08
N CYS A 162 -2.60 -12.33 -2.88
CA CYS A 162 -2.63 -10.93 -2.47
C CYS A 162 -3.73 -10.21 -3.25
N LYS A 163 -4.64 -9.54 -2.53
CA LYS A 163 -5.51 -8.53 -3.14
C LYS A 163 -4.90 -7.20 -2.76
N TYR A 164 -3.99 -6.71 -3.60
CA TYR A 164 -3.36 -5.42 -3.35
C TYR A 164 -4.35 -4.29 -3.62
N PHE A 165 -4.51 -3.43 -2.63
CA PHE A 165 -5.27 -2.20 -2.79
C PHE A 165 -4.33 -1.03 -2.55
N TYR A 166 -4.17 -0.20 -3.57
CA TYR A 166 -3.41 1.03 -3.52
C TYR A 166 -4.40 2.18 -3.41
N TYR A 167 -4.38 2.88 -2.28
CA TYR A 167 -5.14 4.11 -2.15
C TYR A 167 -4.16 5.27 -1.95
N PHE A 168 -4.13 6.16 -2.93
CA PHE A 168 -3.53 7.47 -2.78
C PHE A 168 -4.61 8.41 -2.25
N ILE A 169 -4.51 8.75 -0.96
CA ILE A 169 -5.42 9.71 -0.34
C ILE A 169 -4.79 11.09 -0.50
N SER A 170 -4.98 11.69 -1.67
CA SER A 170 -4.65 13.10 -1.90
C SER A 170 -5.72 13.98 -1.26
N ASN A 171 -5.74 14.05 0.06
CA ASN A 171 -6.41 15.14 0.76
C ASN A 171 -5.46 16.34 0.74
N ASN A 172 -5.32 16.98 -0.43
CA ASN A 172 -4.78 18.32 -0.51
C ASN A 172 -5.95 19.26 -0.23
N SER A 173 -6.07 19.64 1.05
CA SER A 173 -6.73 20.89 1.45
C SER A 173 -5.91 22.07 0.97
#